data_AF-A0A0K6G093-F1
#
_entry.id   AF-A0A0K6G093-F1
#
_cell.length_a   1.000
_cell.length_b   1.000
_cell.length_c   1.000
_cell.angle_alpha   90.00
_cell.angle_beta   90.00
_cell.angle_gamma   90.00
#
_symmetry.space_group_name_H-M   'P 1'
#
loop_
_entity.id
_entity.type
_entity.pdbx_description
1 polymer ?
#
loop_
_entity_poly.entity_id
_entity_poly.type
_entity_poly.pdbx_seq_one_letter_code
_entity_poly.pdbx_strand_id
1 'polypeptide(L)'
;MVLSLGLCVTAILACYTSLPSLAAPLHRVRDTRTYIVKLKHGINTGSHISASSFSPHYERVFDSRVLNGYAIGLTPNAIEALKFKYAEEIEYIEEDQVVRVTSEVIQRDATWGLQRITQKETLPQGSISTALNYTYNYDSSAGEGVDIYIFDTGVYIEHEEFGGRATHAPVFVSNSQPGDKYGHGTHCAGTAAGSRYGVAKKANIIDVKVLGDDGSGTTSGIIAGLSWAVANAKSTNRPAVINMSLGAFGSSTSAQSEAVRQTIASGLTVVAAAGNEATSATEYTPANVDEAIVVGNLDVTGGQYRTSNYGPTLDLFAPGTNVVSAGITGPDATKTDTGTSMAAPHVAGIAAYLLSLEGPRTPAELSARIVNLAVPGVFNGLSPNTTNLVAQLPA
;
A
#
# COMPACT_ATOMS: atom_id res chain seq x y z
N MET A 1 -93.15 -14.49 5.53
CA MET A 1 -92.29 -14.81 4.37
C MET A 1 -91.59 -13.52 3.98
N VAL A 2 -90.27 -13.44 4.18
CA VAL A 2 -89.33 -12.39 3.69
C VAL A 2 -89.57 -10.98 4.30
N LEU A 3 -88.64 -10.15 4.79
CA LEU A 3 -87.25 -9.83 4.40
C LEU A 3 -86.36 -9.54 5.63
N SER A 4 -85.10 -9.92 5.46
CA SER A 4 -83.95 -9.80 6.36
C SER A 4 -83.46 -8.35 6.52
N LEU A 5 -83.08 -8.01 7.76
CA LEU A 5 -82.21 -6.87 8.09
C LEU A 5 -80.81 -7.05 7.46
N GLY A 6 -80.26 -5.99 6.90
CA GLY A 6 -78.85 -5.88 6.51
C GLY A 6 -78.20 -4.72 7.25
N LEU A 7 -77.31 -5.04 8.20
CA LEU A 7 -76.42 -4.10 8.90
C LEU A 7 -75.38 -3.55 7.92
N CYS A 8 -75.26 -2.23 7.81
CA CYS A 8 -74.19 -1.57 7.07
C CYS A 8 -73.03 -1.26 8.04
N VAL A 9 -71.91 -1.97 7.89
CA VAL A 9 -70.66 -1.73 8.63
C VAL A 9 -69.84 -0.71 7.85
N THR A 10 -69.65 0.48 8.41
CA THR A 10 -68.73 1.50 7.87
C THR A 10 -67.29 1.14 8.24
N ALA A 11 -66.50 0.73 7.25
CA ALA A 11 -65.06 0.55 7.38
C ALA A 11 -64.35 1.92 7.29
N ILE A 12 -63.63 2.30 8.36
CA ILE A 12 -62.71 3.44 8.36
C ILE A 12 -61.41 2.97 7.68
N LEU A 13 -61.17 3.45 6.46
CA LEU A 13 -59.93 3.23 5.72
C LEU A 13 -58.87 4.22 6.24
N ALA A 14 -57.98 3.77 7.12
CA ALA A 14 -56.80 4.54 7.52
C ALA A 14 -55.81 4.58 6.34
N CYS A 15 -55.71 5.75 5.70
CA CYS A 15 -54.74 6.00 4.64
C CYS A 15 -53.36 6.21 5.29
N TYR A 16 -52.54 5.17 5.33
CA TYR A 16 -51.10 5.33 5.57
C TYR A 16 -50.48 5.95 4.32
N THR A 17 -50.41 7.28 4.29
CA THR A 17 -49.50 7.98 3.38
C THR A 17 -48.11 7.88 3.99
N SER A 18 -47.20 7.21 3.29
CA SER A 18 -45.77 7.31 3.59
C SER A 18 -45.36 8.77 3.34
N LEU A 19 -45.02 9.49 4.42
CA LEU A 19 -44.42 10.81 4.32
C LEU A 19 -43.16 10.72 3.44
N PRO A 20 -43.03 11.52 2.37
CA PRO A 20 -41.78 11.58 1.62
C PRO A 20 -40.65 12.05 2.55
N SER A 21 -39.46 11.48 2.34
CA SER A 21 -38.22 11.78 3.08
C SER A 21 -38.02 13.29 3.28
N LEU A 22 -37.99 13.73 4.55
CA LEU A 22 -37.94 15.14 4.97
C LEU A 22 -36.56 15.81 4.87
N ALA A 23 -35.58 15.13 4.28
CA ALA A 23 -34.19 15.59 4.20
C ALA A 23 -33.71 15.64 2.76
N ALA A 24 -32.86 16.61 2.45
CA ALA A 24 -32.14 16.60 1.17
C ALA A 24 -31.27 15.33 1.04
N PRO A 25 -31.14 14.75 -0.16
CA PRO A 25 -30.21 13.64 -0.41
C PRO A 25 -28.77 14.02 -0.05
N LEU A 26 -28.02 13.10 0.55
CA LEU A 26 -26.57 13.23 0.78
C LEU A 26 -25.83 12.10 0.07
N HIS A 27 -25.05 12.45 -0.94
CA HIS A 27 -24.17 11.54 -1.66
C HIS A 27 -22.82 11.46 -0.94
N ARG A 28 -22.48 10.28 -0.46
CA ARG A 28 -21.20 10.01 0.20
C ARG A 28 -20.24 9.38 -0.78
N VAL A 29 -18.99 9.82 -0.74
CA VAL A 29 -17.94 9.35 -1.63
C VAL A 29 -16.65 9.10 -0.83
N ARG A 30 -16.17 10.09 -0.07
CA ARG A 30 -15.06 10.02 0.89
C ARG A 30 -15.26 11.09 1.96
N ASP A 31 -14.92 10.79 3.21
CA ASP A 31 -15.02 11.74 4.33
C ASP A 31 -13.98 12.88 4.20
N THR A 32 -14.28 13.88 3.37
CA THR A 32 -13.39 15.01 3.04
C THR A 32 -13.67 16.25 3.90
N ARG A 33 -14.64 16.19 4.83
CA ARG A 33 -15.15 17.31 5.66
C ARG A 33 -15.55 18.58 4.87
N THR A 34 -15.64 18.47 3.54
CA THR A 34 -16.05 19.53 2.61
C THR A 34 -17.16 18.98 1.73
N TYR A 35 -18.19 19.78 1.48
CA TYR A 35 -19.42 19.35 0.84
C TYR A 35 -19.84 20.32 -0.26
N ILE A 36 -20.27 19.79 -1.40
CA ILE A 36 -20.95 20.51 -2.47
C ILE A 36 -22.45 20.52 -2.14
N VAL A 37 -23.03 21.70 -1.98
CA VAL A 37 -24.46 21.92 -1.77
C VAL A 37 -25.08 22.43 -3.06
N LYS A 38 -25.89 21.59 -3.70
CA LYS A 38 -26.66 21.95 -4.88
C LYS A 38 -28.01 22.52 -4.45
N LEU A 39 -28.35 23.72 -4.90
CA LEU A 39 -29.63 24.38 -4.63
C LEU A 39 -30.60 24.16 -5.79
N LYS A 40 -31.89 24.04 -5.45
CA LYS A 40 -32.98 23.98 -6.44
C LYS A 40 -33.00 25.26 -7.30
N HIS A 41 -33.60 25.15 -8.48
CA HIS A 41 -33.71 26.28 -9.40
C HIS A 41 -34.43 27.49 -8.76
N GLY A 42 -33.94 28.70 -9.00
CA GLY A 42 -34.53 29.94 -8.50
C GLY A 42 -34.11 30.35 -7.08
N ILE A 43 -33.45 29.48 -6.32
CA ILE A 43 -32.89 29.83 -5.01
C ILE A 43 -31.64 30.70 -5.20
N ASN A 44 -31.60 31.85 -4.54
CA ASN A 44 -30.44 32.73 -4.52
C ASN A 44 -29.38 32.19 -3.55
N THR A 45 -28.20 31.83 -4.07
CA THR A 45 -27.12 31.22 -3.29
C THR A 45 -26.62 32.10 -2.15
N GLY A 46 -26.44 33.41 -2.38
CA GLY A 46 -25.94 34.33 -1.37
C GLY A 46 -26.91 34.50 -0.20
N SER A 47 -28.21 34.60 -0.49
CA SER A 47 -29.25 34.64 0.54
C SER A 47 -29.32 33.36 1.35
N HIS A 48 -29.20 32.21 0.68
CA HIS A 48 -29.23 30.90 1.35
C HIS A 48 -28.05 30.71 2.30
N ILE A 49 -26.82 31.00 1.86
CA ILE A 49 -25.62 30.92 2.70
C ILE A 49 -25.74 31.86 3.91
N SER A 50 -26.14 33.11 3.68
CA SER A 50 -26.30 34.11 4.76
C SER A 50 -27.34 33.67 5.80
N ALA A 51 -28.46 33.06 5.35
CA ALA A 51 -29.50 32.55 6.23
C ALA A 51 -29.06 31.30 7.03
N SER A 52 -28.14 30.52 6.48
CA SER A 52 -27.69 29.24 7.05
C SER A 52 -27.01 29.41 8.43
N SER A 53 -26.37 30.55 8.67
CA SER A 53 -25.71 30.92 9.94
C SER A 53 -24.61 29.94 10.41
N PHE A 54 -24.07 29.11 9.51
CA PHE A 54 -22.95 28.25 9.83
C PHE A 54 -21.63 29.05 9.86
N SER A 55 -20.65 28.58 10.63
CA SER A 55 -19.27 29.11 10.62
C SER A 55 -18.37 28.17 9.82
N PRO A 56 -18.34 28.29 8.48
CA PRO A 56 -17.53 27.41 7.66
C PRO A 56 -16.04 27.71 7.82
N HIS A 57 -15.21 26.68 7.76
CA HIS A 57 -13.75 26.84 7.63
C HIS A 57 -13.31 26.97 6.16
N TYR A 58 -14.26 26.82 5.23
CA TYR A 58 -14.06 26.90 3.79
C TYR A 58 -15.40 27.21 3.10
N GLU A 59 -15.41 28.15 2.16
CA GLU A 59 -16.60 28.47 1.35
C GLU A 59 -16.19 28.81 -0.08
N ARG A 60 -16.96 28.30 -1.05
CA ARG A 60 -16.84 28.68 -2.46
C ARG A 60 -18.20 28.70 -3.14
N VAL A 61 -18.66 29.87 -3.56
CA VAL A 61 -19.89 30.02 -4.37
C VAL A 61 -19.58 29.72 -5.83
N PHE A 62 -20.43 28.92 -6.48
CA PHE A 62 -20.29 28.59 -7.89
C PHE A 62 -21.05 29.59 -8.77
N ASP A 63 -20.61 29.73 -10.01
CA ASP A 63 -21.38 30.44 -11.02
C ASP A 63 -22.68 29.68 -11.29
N SER A 64 -23.83 30.32 -11.09
CA SER A 64 -25.15 29.69 -11.20
C SER A 64 -25.48 29.23 -12.61
N ARG A 65 -24.78 29.74 -13.64
CA ARG A 65 -24.87 29.25 -15.03
C ARG A 65 -24.28 27.85 -15.20
N VAL A 66 -23.34 27.47 -14.33
CA VAL A 66 -22.71 26.14 -14.31
C VAL A 66 -23.41 25.27 -13.28
N LEU A 67 -23.51 25.73 -12.04
CA LEU A 67 -24.15 25.01 -10.95
C LEU A 67 -24.68 26.00 -9.90
N ASN A 68 -26.01 26.12 -9.77
CA ASN A 68 -26.61 26.87 -8.67
C ASN A 68 -26.31 26.21 -7.32
N GLY A 69 -25.29 26.67 -6.59
CA GLY A 69 -24.83 26.03 -5.37
C GLY A 69 -23.48 26.55 -4.88
N TYR A 70 -22.92 25.88 -3.88
CA TYR A 70 -21.67 26.27 -3.23
C TYR A 70 -20.95 25.06 -2.61
N ALA A 71 -19.64 25.17 -2.40
CA ALA A 71 -18.90 24.26 -1.54
C ALA A 71 -18.74 24.86 -0.13
N ILE A 72 -18.86 24.03 0.90
CA ILE A 72 -18.77 24.43 2.31
C ILE A 72 -18.03 23.39 3.15
N GLY A 73 -17.12 23.85 3.99
CA GLY A 73 -16.44 23.02 5.00
C GLY A 73 -17.20 23.01 6.32
N LEU A 74 -17.79 21.87 6.69
CA LEU A 74 -18.62 21.71 7.89
C LEU A 74 -18.31 20.40 8.63
N THR A 75 -18.67 20.33 9.91
CA THR A 75 -18.65 19.07 10.66
C THR A 75 -19.80 18.16 10.20
N PRO A 76 -19.69 16.83 10.36
CA PRO A 76 -20.77 15.90 10.00
C PRO A 76 -22.11 16.26 10.63
N ASN A 77 -22.11 16.68 11.91
CA ASN A 77 -23.33 17.12 12.60
C ASN A 77 -23.94 18.38 12.00
N ALA A 78 -23.11 19.33 11.56
CA ALA A 78 -23.58 20.56 10.92
C ALA A 78 -24.17 20.29 9.53
N ILE A 79 -23.66 19.30 8.79
CA ILE A 79 -24.25 18.88 7.52
C ILE A 79 -25.60 18.20 7.72
N GLU A 80 -25.74 17.33 8.72
CA GLU A 80 -27.04 16.75 9.03
C GLU A 80 -28.06 17.87 9.35
N ALA A 81 -27.68 18.86 10.17
CA ALA A 81 -28.54 20.01 10.46
C ALA A 81 -28.92 20.83 9.21
N LEU A 82 -27.96 21.11 8.32
CA LEU A 82 -28.19 21.82 7.05
C LEU A 82 -29.20 21.06 6.17
N LYS A 83 -29.04 19.73 6.09
CA LYS A 83 -29.83 18.83 5.25
C LYS A 83 -31.32 18.78 5.61
N PHE A 84 -31.62 18.86 6.91
CA PHE A 84 -33.01 18.92 7.39
C PHE A 84 -33.58 20.33 7.34
N LYS A 85 -32.80 21.35 7.75
CA LYS A 85 -33.29 22.73 7.86
C LYS A 85 -33.69 23.34 6.52
N TYR A 86 -33.00 22.96 5.44
CA TYR A 86 -33.21 23.52 4.11
C TYR A 86 -33.57 22.49 3.04
N ALA A 87 -34.24 21.40 3.41
CA ALA A 87 -34.65 20.34 2.48
C ALA A 87 -35.52 20.87 1.30
N GLU A 88 -36.25 21.96 1.52
CA GLU A 88 -37.06 22.59 0.47
C GLU A 88 -36.25 23.42 -0.53
N GLU A 89 -35.03 23.85 -0.17
CA GLU A 89 -34.17 24.70 -0.99
C GLU A 89 -32.99 23.92 -1.60
N ILE A 90 -32.56 22.85 -0.95
CA ILE A 90 -31.45 22.00 -1.37
C ILE A 90 -31.96 20.88 -2.28
N GLU A 91 -31.33 20.70 -3.43
CA GLU A 91 -31.60 19.60 -4.35
C GLU A 91 -30.83 18.34 -3.92
N TYR A 92 -29.54 18.48 -3.60
CA TYR A 92 -28.72 17.45 -2.95
C TYR A 92 -27.47 18.05 -2.30
N ILE A 93 -26.84 17.27 -1.42
CA ILE A 93 -25.51 17.50 -0.86
C ILE A 93 -24.60 16.36 -1.32
N GLU A 94 -23.35 16.65 -1.66
CA GLU A 94 -22.35 15.67 -2.06
C GLU A 94 -21.03 15.94 -1.34
N GLU A 95 -20.32 14.91 -0.89
CA GLU A 95 -18.96 15.05 -0.36
C GLU A 95 -18.00 15.50 -1.48
N ASP A 96 -17.32 16.64 -1.30
CA ASP A 96 -16.43 17.23 -2.31
C ASP A 96 -15.24 16.30 -2.59
N GLN A 97 -14.84 16.23 -3.86
CA GLN A 97 -13.81 15.32 -4.37
C GLN A 97 -12.50 16.04 -4.61
N VAL A 98 -11.40 15.39 -4.22
CA VAL A 98 -10.06 15.82 -4.63
C VAL A 98 -9.80 15.30 -6.05
N VAL A 99 -9.94 16.18 -7.04
CA VAL A 99 -9.54 15.89 -8.43
C VAL A 99 -8.05 16.20 -8.61
N ARG A 100 -7.28 15.25 -9.13
CA ARG A 100 -5.83 15.38 -9.40
C ARG A 100 -5.58 15.31 -10.91
N VAL A 101 -4.59 16.07 -11.41
CA VAL A 101 -4.04 15.83 -12.76
C VAL A 101 -3.40 14.45 -12.76
N THR A 102 -3.76 13.56 -13.69
CA THR A 102 -3.27 12.18 -13.67
C THR A 102 -1.79 12.12 -14.05
N SER A 103 -0.97 11.78 -13.06
CA SER A 103 0.48 11.53 -13.14
C SER A 103 0.82 10.12 -13.62
N GLU A 104 -0.15 9.41 -14.20
CA GLU A 104 -0.06 8.00 -14.55
C GLU A 104 0.83 7.75 -15.78
N VAL A 105 1.76 6.81 -15.64
CA VAL A 105 2.77 6.45 -16.64
C VAL A 105 2.65 4.96 -16.95
N ILE A 106 2.73 4.63 -18.23
CA ILE A 106 2.69 3.24 -18.71
C ILE A 106 4.07 2.84 -19.24
N GLN A 107 4.77 1.97 -18.51
CA GLN A 107 5.96 1.26 -18.99
C GLN A 107 5.53 -0.03 -19.70
N ARG A 108 6.07 -0.31 -20.90
CA ARG A 108 5.70 -1.49 -21.72
C ARG A 108 6.77 -2.57 -21.81
N ASP A 109 7.92 -2.36 -21.18
CA ASP A 109 9.04 -3.28 -21.12
C ASP A 109 9.30 -3.75 -19.67
N ALA A 110 8.23 -3.92 -18.90
CA ALA A 110 8.28 -4.27 -17.48
C ALA A 110 8.48 -5.77 -17.25
N THR A 111 8.80 -6.14 -16.01
CA THR A 111 8.77 -7.53 -15.55
C THR A 111 7.34 -7.98 -15.27
N TRP A 112 7.11 -9.30 -15.29
CA TRP A 112 5.81 -9.87 -14.93
C TRP A 112 5.37 -9.48 -13.52
N GLY A 113 6.33 -9.32 -12.59
CA GLY A 113 6.06 -8.98 -11.20
C GLY A 113 5.44 -7.60 -11.06
N LEU A 114 5.98 -6.61 -11.78
CA LEU A 114 5.43 -5.26 -11.84
C LEU A 114 4.00 -5.25 -12.39
N GLN A 115 3.73 -5.99 -13.47
CA GLN A 115 2.36 -6.09 -13.98
C GLN A 115 1.43 -6.78 -12.98
N ARG A 116 1.89 -7.87 -12.36
CA ARG A 116 1.08 -8.67 -11.44
C ARG A 116 0.60 -7.85 -10.24
N ILE A 117 1.42 -6.93 -9.72
CA ILE A 117 1.02 -6.07 -8.60
C ILE A 117 0.15 -4.87 -9.01
N THR A 118 -0.10 -4.63 -10.30
CA THR A 118 -0.98 -3.54 -10.79
C THR A 118 -2.30 -4.03 -11.37
N GLN A 119 -2.57 -5.32 -11.34
CA GLN A 119 -3.82 -5.89 -11.85
C GLN A 119 -4.38 -6.96 -10.92
N LYS A 120 -5.72 -7.02 -10.84
CA LYS A 120 -6.42 -8.00 -10.00
C LYS A 120 -6.37 -9.39 -10.61
N GLU A 121 -6.49 -9.47 -11.93
CA GLU A 121 -6.50 -10.69 -12.71
C GLU A 121 -5.14 -11.38 -12.67
N THR A 122 -5.13 -12.71 -12.75
CA THR A 122 -3.89 -13.45 -12.96
C THR A 122 -3.33 -13.21 -14.36
N LEU A 123 -2.04 -13.49 -14.54
CA LEU A 123 -1.43 -13.41 -15.86
C LEU A 123 -1.93 -14.58 -16.75
N PRO A 124 -2.01 -14.40 -18.08
CA PRO A 124 -2.42 -15.46 -18.99
C PRO A 124 -1.58 -16.73 -18.86
N GLN A 125 -2.21 -17.89 -19.04
CA GLN A 125 -1.50 -19.17 -19.08
C GLN A 125 -0.40 -19.13 -20.16
N GLY A 126 0.79 -19.65 -19.83
CA GLY A 126 1.96 -19.60 -20.72
C GLY A 126 2.80 -18.33 -20.61
N SER A 127 2.47 -17.42 -19.68
CA SER A 127 3.31 -16.27 -19.32
C SER A 127 4.74 -16.69 -18.98
N ILE A 128 5.72 -15.98 -19.54
CA ILE A 128 7.15 -16.28 -19.39
C ILE A 128 7.73 -15.36 -18.31
N SER A 129 8.05 -15.93 -17.15
CA SER A 129 8.58 -15.18 -15.99
C SER A 129 9.82 -14.31 -16.26
N THR A 130 10.66 -14.64 -17.24
CA THR A 130 11.85 -13.84 -17.57
C THR A 130 11.64 -12.83 -18.70
N ALA A 131 10.45 -12.79 -19.31
CA ALA A 131 10.17 -11.85 -20.38
C ALA A 131 10.01 -10.41 -19.84
N LEU A 132 10.44 -9.43 -20.63
CA LEU A 132 10.38 -8.01 -20.33
C LEU A 132 9.41 -7.28 -21.26
N ASN A 133 8.25 -7.90 -21.53
CA ASN A 133 7.20 -7.37 -22.41
C ASN A 133 5.87 -7.16 -21.66
N TYR A 134 5.95 -7.08 -20.33
CA TYR A 134 4.81 -6.79 -19.47
C TYR A 134 4.62 -5.28 -19.33
N THR A 135 3.45 -4.89 -18.83
CA THR A 135 3.08 -3.49 -18.64
C THR A 135 3.06 -3.14 -17.16
N TYR A 136 3.68 -2.02 -16.79
CA TYR A 136 3.58 -1.45 -15.45
C TYR A 136 2.92 -0.09 -15.53
N ASN A 137 1.75 0.02 -14.89
CA ASN A 137 0.98 1.25 -14.80
C ASN A 137 1.18 1.86 -13.42
N TYR A 138 1.74 3.07 -13.36
CA TYR A 138 2.21 3.65 -12.10
C TYR A 138 2.17 5.17 -12.09
N ASP A 139 2.06 5.76 -10.91
CA ASP A 139 2.14 7.19 -10.72
C ASP A 139 3.59 7.68 -10.85
N SER A 140 3.83 8.72 -11.64
CA SER A 140 5.15 9.30 -11.87
C SER A 140 5.86 9.76 -10.59
N SER A 141 5.16 9.93 -9.45
CA SER A 141 5.72 10.24 -8.14
C SER A 141 6.10 9.00 -7.29
N ALA A 142 5.96 7.79 -7.82
CA ALA A 142 6.19 6.52 -7.11
C ALA A 142 7.50 6.46 -6.30
N GLY A 143 7.41 6.61 -4.98
CA GLY A 143 8.53 6.56 -4.04
C GLY A 143 9.25 7.88 -3.79
N GLU A 144 8.83 8.99 -4.42
CA GLU A 144 9.49 10.28 -4.30
C GLU A 144 9.58 10.75 -2.83
N GLY A 145 10.80 11.07 -2.38
CA GLY A 145 11.04 11.53 -1.01
C GLY A 145 11.05 10.45 0.08
N VAL A 146 10.93 9.18 -0.28
CA VAL A 146 10.91 8.04 0.66
C VAL A 146 12.22 7.27 0.63
N ASP A 147 12.68 6.83 1.81
CA ASP A 147 13.88 6.01 1.95
C ASP A 147 13.54 4.53 2.07
N ILE A 148 14.21 3.69 1.29
CA ILE A 148 14.18 2.23 1.44
C ILE A 148 15.55 1.77 1.92
N TYR A 149 15.61 1.30 3.17
CA TYR A 149 16.81 0.69 3.72
C TYR A 149 16.88 -0.77 3.30
N ILE A 150 17.93 -1.12 2.57
CA ILE A 150 18.18 -2.49 2.08
C ILE A 150 19.13 -3.16 3.06
N PHE A 151 18.61 -4.03 3.92
CA PHE A 151 19.39 -4.82 4.87
C PHE A 151 19.84 -6.12 4.21
N ASP A 152 21.05 -6.14 3.66
CA ASP A 152 21.48 -7.23 2.77
C ASP A 152 23.02 -7.33 2.63
N THR A 153 23.50 -7.90 1.52
CA THR A 153 24.91 -8.10 1.13
C THR A 153 25.59 -6.84 0.60
N GLY A 154 24.95 -5.68 0.69
CA GLY A 154 25.43 -4.46 0.05
C GLY A 154 24.53 -4.04 -1.12
N VAL A 155 24.77 -2.86 -1.69
CA VAL A 155 24.20 -2.44 -2.99
C VAL A 155 25.33 -1.91 -3.88
N TYR A 156 25.36 -2.32 -5.14
CA TYR A 156 26.22 -1.71 -6.17
C TYR A 156 25.63 -0.37 -6.61
N ILE A 157 25.94 0.70 -5.87
CA ILE A 157 25.25 2.00 -5.99
C ILE A 157 25.50 2.72 -7.33
N GLU A 158 26.55 2.35 -8.06
CA GLU A 158 26.88 2.87 -9.39
C GLU A 158 26.04 2.27 -10.52
N HIS A 159 25.15 1.32 -10.22
CA HIS A 159 24.24 0.76 -11.21
C HIS A 159 23.27 1.82 -11.76
N GLU A 160 23.08 1.83 -13.08
CA GLU A 160 22.19 2.75 -13.80
C GLU A 160 20.75 2.74 -13.28
N GLU A 161 20.28 1.60 -12.75
CA GLU A 161 18.95 1.47 -12.17
C GLU A 161 18.70 2.44 -11.01
N PHE A 162 19.74 2.91 -10.33
CA PHE A 162 19.62 3.77 -9.16
C PHE A 162 19.76 5.25 -9.51
N GLY A 163 20.42 5.60 -10.63
CA GLY A 163 20.51 6.98 -11.10
C GLY A 163 21.01 7.99 -10.05
N GLY A 164 21.89 7.56 -9.14
CA GLY A 164 22.40 8.38 -8.04
C GLY A 164 21.52 8.45 -6.78
N ARG A 165 20.40 7.71 -6.73
CA ARG A 165 19.50 7.65 -5.56
C ARG A 165 19.97 6.68 -4.47
N ALA A 166 21.00 5.89 -4.74
CA ALA A 166 21.55 4.92 -3.80
C ALA A 166 22.77 5.49 -3.05
N THR A 167 22.83 5.26 -1.74
CA THR A 167 23.93 5.71 -0.87
C THR A 167 24.32 4.64 0.14
N HIS A 168 25.60 4.59 0.52
CA HIS A 168 26.08 3.67 1.55
C HIS A 168 25.77 4.15 2.97
N ALA A 169 25.29 3.23 3.81
CA ALA A 169 25.37 3.32 5.26
C ALA A 169 26.73 2.80 5.77
N PRO A 170 27.02 2.88 7.08
CA PRO A 170 28.10 2.10 7.67
C PRO A 170 27.93 0.60 7.43
N VAL A 171 29.03 -0.13 7.41
CA VAL A 171 29.04 -1.59 7.25
C VAL A 171 28.96 -2.25 8.62
N PHE A 172 28.03 -3.20 8.78
CA PHE A 172 27.77 -3.86 10.06
C PHE A 172 28.22 -5.33 10.10
N VAL A 173 29.01 -5.74 9.10
CA VAL A 173 29.65 -7.06 9.01
C VAL A 173 31.16 -6.93 9.05
N SER A 174 31.82 -7.84 9.77
CA SER A 174 33.28 -7.81 9.96
C SER A 174 34.02 -8.12 8.65
N ASN A 175 35.21 -7.53 8.48
CA ASN A 175 36.09 -7.77 7.34
C ASN A 175 35.46 -7.48 5.96
N SER A 176 34.52 -6.54 5.90
CA SER A 176 33.87 -6.15 4.66
C SER A 176 33.94 -4.65 4.41
N GLN A 177 33.81 -4.27 3.15
CA GLN A 177 33.72 -2.88 2.70
C GLN A 177 32.30 -2.56 2.22
N PRO A 178 31.93 -1.27 2.06
CA PRO A 178 30.68 -0.88 1.42
C PRO A 178 30.57 -1.45 0.00
N GLY A 179 29.33 -1.57 -0.48
CA GLY A 179 29.03 -2.14 -1.79
C GLY A 179 28.71 -3.62 -1.77
N ASP A 180 28.26 -4.13 -2.92
CA ASP A 180 27.80 -5.50 -3.08
C ASP A 180 28.75 -6.33 -3.93
N LYS A 181 29.23 -7.44 -3.38
CA LYS A 181 30.04 -8.43 -4.10
C LYS A 181 29.38 -9.79 -4.23
N TYR A 182 28.24 -9.98 -3.56
CA TYR A 182 27.45 -11.20 -3.63
C TYR A 182 26.30 -11.05 -4.65
N GLY A 183 25.75 -9.84 -4.78
CA GLY A 183 24.76 -9.46 -5.78
C GLY A 183 23.31 -9.66 -5.36
N HIS A 184 23.05 -10.04 -4.11
CA HIS A 184 21.68 -10.26 -3.62
C HIS A 184 21.03 -8.94 -3.23
N GLY A 185 21.73 -8.09 -2.46
CA GLY A 185 21.22 -6.79 -2.05
C GLY A 185 20.99 -5.83 -3.22
N THR A 186 21.86 -5.86 -4.24
CA THR A 186 21.66 -5.11 -5.48
C THR A 186 20.39 -5.56 -6.22
N HIS A 187 20.13 -6.86 -6.28
CA HIS A 187 18.91 -7.42 -6.90
C HIS A 187 17.65 -6.97 -6.14
N CYS A 188 17.67 -7.07 -4.81
CA CYS A 188 16.57 -6.60 -3.96
C CYS A 188 16.35 -5.08 -4.09
N ALA A 189 17.41 -4.28 -4.09
CA ALA A 189 17.34 -2.83 -4.29
C ALA A 189 16.74 -2.46 -5.66
N GLY A 190 17.16 -3.15 -6.72
CA GLY A 190 16.59 -2.98 -8.07
C GLY A 190 15.12 -3.32 -8.13
N THR A 191 14.69 -4.38 -7.44
CA THR A 191 13.29 -4.82 -7.39
C THR A 191 12.42 -3.83 -6.60
N ALA A 192 12.96 -3.23 -5.53
CA ALA A 192 12.23 -2.26 -4.73
C ALA A 192 12.12 -0.89 -5.43
N ALA A 193 13.22 -0.39 -6.00
CA ALA A 193 13.34 1.02 -6.41
C ALA A 193 14.22 1.29 -7.66
N GLY A 194 14.56 0.27 -8.44
CA GLY A 194 15.21 0.46 -9.75
C GLY A 194 14.34 1.24 -10.74
N SER A 195 14.96 2.03 -11.63
CA SER A 195 14.23 2.82 -12.64
C SER A 195 13.41 1.97 -13.60
N ARG A 196 13.89 0.78 -13.96
CA ARG A 196 13.24 -0.13 -14.89
C ARG A 196 12.54 -1.28 -14.17
N TYR A 197 13.23 -1.90 -13.21
CA TYR A 197 12.76 -3.12 -12.53
C TYR A 197 12.00 -2.83 -11.23
N GLY A 198 12.14 -1.62 -10.69
CA GLY A 198 11.60 -1.26 -9.38
C GLY A 198 10.13 -0.86 -9.38
N VAL A 199 9.49 -1.11 -8.25
CA VAL A 199 8.13 -0.64 -7.93
C VAL A 199 8.13 0.85 -7.60
N ALA A 200 8.94 1.28 -6.63
CA ALA A 200 9.04 2.67 -6.19
C ALA A 200 10.17 3.41 -6.91
N LYS A 201 9.97 3.70 -8.19
CA LYS A 201 11.02 4.16 -9.13
C LYS A 201 11.76 5.45 -8.74
N LYS A 202 11.22 6.25 -7.81
CA LYS A 202 11.83 7.49 -7.30
C LYS A 202 12.29 7.42 -5.84
N ALA A 203 12.18 6.27 -5.17
CA ALA A 203 12.66 6.11 -3.80
C ALA A 203 14.18 6.22 -3.70
N ASN A 204 14.68 6.70 -2.56
CA ASN A 204 16.10 6.64 -2.24
C ASN A 204 16.44 5.25 -1.68
N ILE A 205 17.63 4.76 -1.99
CA ILE A 205 18.10 3.45 -1.54
C ILE A 205 19.22 3.67 -0.54
N ILE A 206 19.05 3.15 0.67
CA ILE A 206 20.08 3.20 1.70
C ILE A 206 20.65 1.80 1.86
N ASP A 207 21.90 1.62 1.44
CA ASP A 207 22.62 0.35 1.51
C ASP A 207 23.08 0.07 2.95
N VAL A 208 22.37 -0.80 3.66
CA VAL A 208 22.70 -1.23 5.02
C VAL A 208 23.29 -2.65 4.97
N LYS A 209 24.59 -2.73 4.71
CA LYS A 209 25.29 -4.01 4.59
C LYS A 209 25.43 -4.72 5.94
N VAL A 210 24.60 -5.74 6.15
CA VAL A 210 24.58 -6.62 7.32
C VAL A 210 24.99 -8.05 7.00
N LEU A 211 25.10 -8.38 5.71
CA LEU A 211 25.63 -9.64 5.18
C LEU A 211 26.94 -9.39 4.42
N GLY A 212 27.91 -10.28 4.61
CA GLY A 212 29.23 -10.25 3.99
C GLY A 212 29.20 -10.65 2.52
N ASP A 213 30.39 -10.73 1.94
CA ASP A 213 30.60 -11.09 0.53
C ASP A 213 30.29 -12.59 0.26
N ASP A 214 30.11 -13.39 1.30
CA ASP A 214 29.68 -14.78 1.28
C ASP A 214 28.16 -14.96 1.48
N GLY A 215 27.41 -13.85 1.59
CA GLY A 215 25.97 -13.88 1.85
C GLY A 215 25.59 -14.13 3.31
N SER A 216 26.54 -14.14 4.25
CA SER A 216 26.28 -14.47 5.66
C SER A 216 26.50 -13.26 6.59
N GLY A 217 25.82 -13.27 7.74
CA GLY A 217 25.92 -12.18 8.71
C GLY A 217 25.65 -12.65 10.12
N THR A 218 25.74 -11.73 11.08
CA THR A 218 25.50 -12.03 12.49
C THR A 218 24.29 -11.29 12.99
N THR A 219 23.55 -11.88 13.94
CA THR A 219 22.44 -11.20 14.62
C THR A 219 22.89 -9.88 15.27
N SER A 220 24.10 -9.81 15.83
CA SER A 220 24.64 -8.56 16.38
C SER A 220 24.85 -7.49 15.30
N GLY A 221 25.35 -7.85 14.13
CA GLY A 221 25.46 -6.95 12.98
C GLY A 221 24.10 -6.43 12.50
N ILE A 222 23.11 -7.32 12.39
CA ILE A 222 21.73 -6.95 12.03
C ILE A 222 21.14 -5.96 13.05
N ILE A 223 21.26 -6.25 14.35
CA ILE A 223 20.75 -5.37 15.42
C ILE A 223 21.46 -4.00 15.40
N ALA A 224 22.78 -3.97 15.18
CA ALA A 224 23.52 -2.72 15.05
C ALA A 224 23.06 -1.89 13.83
N GLY A 225 22.82 -2.55 12.70
CA GLY A 225 22.25 -1.91 11.51
C GLY A 225 20.86 -1.33 11.76
N LEU A 226 19.99 -2.06 12.45
CA LEU A 226 18.64 -1.59 12.82
C LEU A 226 18.71 -0.36 13.73
N SER A 227 19.60 -0.40 14.73
CA SER A 227 19.83 0.74 15.63
C SER A 227 20.28 2.00 14.86
N TRP A 228 21.20 1.84 13.92
CA TRP A 228 21.64 2.94 13.06
C TRP A 228 20.52 3.46 12.14
N ALA A 229 19.74 2.56 11.51
CA ALA A 229 18.65 2.95 10.63
C ALA A 229 17.57 3.76 11.36
N VAL A 230 17.22 3.39 12.60
CA VAL A 230 16.32 4.17 13.47
C VAL A 230 16.86 5.59 13.70
N ALA A 231 18.16 5.72 14.02
CA ALA A 231 18.78 7.02 14.24
C ALA A 231 18.85 7.86 12.95
N ASN A 232 19.18 7.23 11.82
CA ASN A 232 19.27 7.90 10.52
C ASN A 232 17.91 8.39 10.04
N ALA A 233 16.87 7.55 10.09
CA ALA A 233 15.51 7.93 9.68
C ALA A 233 14.97 9.10 10.51
N LYS A 234 15.24 9.12 11.82
CA LYS A 234 14.89 10.25 12.70
C LYS A 234 15.64 11.53 12.30
N SER A 235 16.91 11.41 11.90
CA SER A 235 17.72 12.54 11.48
C SER A 235 17.32 13.11 10.12
N THR A 236 16.92 12.28 9.16
CA THR A 236 16.47 12.75 7.84
C THR A 236 15.02 13.24 7.88
N ASN A 237 14.23 12.74 8.82
CA ASN A 237 12.79 13.02 8.97
C ASN A 237 12.00 12.73 7.67
N ARG A 238 12.51 11.81 6.84
CA ARG A 238 11.82 11.31 5.65
C ARG A 238 11.01 10.06 6.01
N PRO A 239 9.87 9.82 5.35
CA PRO A 239 9.21 8.52 5.43
C PRO A 239 10.18 7.40 5.01
N ALA A 240 10.09 6.25 5.66
CA ALA A 240 11.07 5.20 5.46
C ALA A 240 10.50 3.79 5.66
N VAL A 241 11.04 2.85 4.89
CA VAL A 241 10.72 1.42 4.97
C VAL A 241 12.03 0.63 4.99
N ILE A 242 12.06 -0.48 5.72
CA ILE A 242 13.17 -1.42 5.75
C ILE A 242 12.78 -2.68 4.98
N ASN A 243 13.61 -3.09 4.03
CA ASN A 243 13.53 -4.40 3.40
C ASN A 243 14.56 -5.34 4.04
N MET A 244 14.08 -6.42 4.67
CA MET A 244 14.90 -7.50 5.24
C MET A 244 14.67 -8.77 4.42
N SER A 245 15.38 -8.89 3.31
CA SER A 245 15.40 -10.09 2.45
C SER A 245 16.38 -11.15 2.97
N LEU A 246 16.36 -11.37 4.29
CA LEU A 246 17.24 -12.26 5.02
C LEU A 246 16.45 -13.03 6.07
N GLY A 247 17.02 -14.10 6.59
CA GLY A 247 16.40 -14.87 7.66
C GLY A 247 17.39 -15.79 8.35
N ALA A 248 17.05 -16.18 9.57
CA ALA A 248 17.74 -17.22 10.32
C ALA A 248 16.72 -17.95 11.20
N PHE A 249 17.04 -19.20 11.56
CA PHE A 249 16.24 -19.93 12.53
C PHE A 249 16.23 -19.19 13.88
N GLY A 250 15.05 -19.03 14.49
CA GLY A 250 14.91 -18.30 15.74
C GLY A 250 13.47 -18.24 16.24
N SER A 251 13.30 -18.11 17.56
CA SER A 251 11.99 -17.88 18.17
C SER A 251 11.57 -16.42 18.05
N SER A 252 10.28 -16.15 18.23
CA SER A 252 9.73 -14.79 18.29
C SER A 252 10.31 -13.97 19.45
N THR A 253 10.87 -14.63 20.47
CA THR A 253 11.55 -14.00 21.62
C THR A 253 13.06 -13.84 21.43
N SER A 254 13.58 -14.14 20.24
CA SER A 254 15.00 -13.95 19.93
C SER A 254 15.40 -12.47 19.94
N ALA A 255 16.68 -12.19 20.18
CA ALA A 255 17.21 -10.82 20.20
C ALA A 255 16.97 -10.06 18.88
N GLN A 256 17.02 -10.77 17.74
CA GLN A 256 16.73 -10.19 16.43
C GLN A 256 15.24 -9.81 16.30
N SER A 257 14.34 -10.73 16.67
CA SER A 257 12.89 -10.48 16.62
C SER A 257 12.51 -9.30 17.53
N GLU A 258 13.10 -9.21 18.72
CA GLU A 258 12.89 -8.06 19.61
C GLU A 258 13.42 -6.74 19.00
N ALA A 259 14.62 -6.75 18.43
CA ALA A 259 15.15 -5.55 17.77
C ALA A 259 14.28 -5.08 16.59
N VAL A 260 13.69 -6.01 15.84
CA VAL A 260 12.74 -5.70 14.76
C VAL A 260 11.47 -5.07 15.32
N ARG A 261 10.89 -5.62 16.39
CA ARG A 261 9.74 -4.98 17.07
C ARG A 261 10.04 -3.56 17.54
N GLN A 262 11.20 -3.36 18.18
CA GLN A 262 11.60 -2.03 18.65
C GLN A 262 11.85 -1.05 17.50
N THR A 263 12.31 -1.55 16.35
CA THR A 263 12.45 -0.76 15.12
C THR A 263 11.08 -0.30 14.61
N ILE A 264 10.10 -1.22 14.57
CA ILE A 264 8.73 -0.93 14.17
C ILE A 264 8.05 0.03 15.15
N ALA A 265 8.20 -0.20 16.45
CA ALA A 265 7.71 0.69 17.49
C ALA A 265 8.33 2.10 17.42
N SER A 266 9.52 2.23 16.81
CA SER A 266 10.17 3.52 16.55
C SER A 266 9.63 4.25 15.30
N GLY A 267 8.67 3.67 14.58
CA GLY A 267 7.97 4.27 13.45
C GLY A 267 8.42 3.80 12.07
N LEU A 268 9.34 2.84 11.98
CA LEU A 268 9.85 2.31 10.70
C LEU A 268 9.11 1.02 10.31
N THR A 269 8.46 1.00 9.15
CA THR A 269 7.87 -0.23 8.63
C THR A 269 8.97 -1.21 8.21
N VAL A 270 8.87 -2.46 8.64
CA VAL A 270 9.76 -3.55 8.23
C VAL A 270 9.00 -4.52 7.34
N VAL A 271 9.58 -4.83 6.18
CA VAL A 271 9.11 -5.85 5.26
C VAL A 271 10.12 -7.00 5.26
N ALA A 272 9.66 -8.21 5.56
CA ALA A 272 10.49 -9.39 5.78
C ALA A 272 10.18 -10.49 4.77
N ALA A 273 11.22 -11.20 4.31
CA ALA A 273 11.05 -12.43 3.57
C ALA A 273 10.55 -13.56 4.51
N ALA A 274 9.58 -14.37 4.08
CA ALA A 274 9.06 -15.46 4.89
C ALA A 274 10.06 -16.64 5.09
N GLY A 275 11.06 -16.77 4.22
CA GLY A 275 12.01 -17.89 4.16
C GLY A 275 11.70 -18.89 3.04
N ASN A 276 12.66 -19.77 2.74
CA ASN A 276 12.68 -20.60 1.53
C ASN A 276 12.84 -22.12 1.82
N GLU A 277 12.37 -22.57 2.98
CA GLU A 277 12.59 -23.93 3.50
C GLU A 277 11.33 -24.82 3.42
N ALA A 278 10.24 -24.32 2.83
CA ALA A 278 8.93 -24.99 2.78
C ALA A 278 8.43 -25.45 4.15
N THR A 279 8.58 -24.58 5.17
CA THR A 279 8.15 -24.84 6.55
C THR A 279 7.39 -23.63 7.13
N SER A 280 7.05 -23.68 8.43
CA SER A 280 6.41 -22.58 9.14
C SER A 280 7.34 -21.36 9.27
N ALA A 281 6.90 -20.20 8.78
CA ALA A 281 7.60 -18.92 8.92
C ALA A 281 7.80 -18.51 10.40
N THR A 282 6.99 -19.05 11.32
CA THR A 282 7.11 -18.83 12.77
C THR A 282 8.46 -19.30 13.35
N GLU A 283 9.16 -20.19 12.66
CA GLU A 283 10.45 -20.74 13.09
C GLU A 283 11.65 -19.85 12.69
N TYR A 284 11.41 -18.76 11.96
CA TYR A 284 12.43 -17.92 11.37
C TYR A 284 12.26 -16.46 11.78
N THR A 285 13.36 -15.80 12.10
CA THR A 285 13.41 -14.34 12.33
C THR A 285 14.02 -13.65 11.11
N PRO A 286 13.47 -12.51 10.64
CA PRO A 286 12.39 -11.71 11.24
C PRO A 286 10.96 -12.14 10.89
N ALA A 287 10.75 -13.22 10.13
CA ALA A 287 9.43 -13.69 9.66
C ALA A 287 8.44 -14.10 10.77
N ASN A 288 8.89 -14.18 12.02
CA ASN A 288 8.12 -14.52 13.21
C ASN A 288 7.74 -13.29 14.06
N VAL A 289 7.86 -12.08 13.49
CA VAL A 289 7.47 -10.81 14.12
C VAL A 289 6.15 -10.35 13.51
N ASP A 290 5.06 -10.48 14.26
CA ASP A 290 3.69 -10.18 13.80
C ASP A 290 3.50 -8.71 13.38
N GLU A 291 4.32 -7.80 13.91
CA GLU A 291 4.27 -6.38 13.55
C GLU A 291 4.96 -6.06 12.20
N ALA A 292 5.78 -6.98 11.68
CA ALA A 292 6.42 -6.83 10.38
C ALA A 292 5.47 -7.30 9.26
N ILE A 293 5.71 -6.84 8.02
CA ILE A 293 5.00 -7.35 6.84
C ILE A 293 5.79 -8.54 6.29
N VAL A 294 5.27 -9.75 6.45
CA VAL A 294 5.96 -10.99 6.07
C VAL A 294 5.44 -11.49 4.72
N VAL A 295 6.37 -11.69 3.78
CA VAL A 295 6.06 -11.86 2.37
C VAL A 295 6.45 -13.25 1.85
N GLY A 296 5.45 -13.97 1.33
CA GLY A 296 5.60 -15.25 0.64
C GLY A 296 5.94 -15.11 -0.85
N ASN A 297 6.47 -16.19 -1.43
CA ASN A 297 6.90 -16.22 -2.84
C ASN A 297 5.77 -16.68 -3.77
N LEU A 298 5.32 -15.76 -4.63
CA LEU A 298 4.39 -16.02 -5.72
C LEU A 298 5.16 -16.35 -7.02
N ASP A 299 4.65 -17.30 -7.78
CA ASP A 299 5.11 -17.58 -9.14
C ASP A 299 4.22 -16.91 -10.22
N VAL A 300 4.71 -16.92 -11.46
CA VAL A 300 4.03 -16.28 -12.61
C VAL A 300 2.66 -16.89 -12.93
N THR A 301 2.38 -18.12 -12.47
CA THR A 301 1.07 -18.78 -12.65
C THR A 301 0.05 -18.31 -11.61
N GLY A 302 0.49 -17.54 -10.61
CA GLY A 302 -0.35 -17.06 -9.51
C GLY A 302 -0.41 -18.01 -8.31
N GLY A 303 0.47 -19.02 -8.27
CA GLY A 303 0.57 -20.00 -7.19
C GLY A 303 1.70 -19.70 -6.20
N GLN A 304 1.69 -20.39 -5.07
CA GLN A 304 2.75 -20.35 -4.07
C GLN A 304 3.90 -21.17 -4.61
N TYR A 305 5.09 -20.58 -4.65
CA TYR A 305 6.27 -21.32 -5.05
C TYR A 305 6.64 -22.37 -3.99
N ARG A 306 6.97 -23.59 -4.44
CA ARG A 306 7.10 -24.78 -3.58
C ARG A 306 8.07 -24.66 -2.40
N THR A 307 9.04 -23.74 -2.47
CA THR A 307 10.02 -23.54 -1.37
C THR A 307 9.61 -22.42 -0.42
N SER A 308 8.57 -21.63 -0.71
CA SER A 308 8.11 -20.56 0.18
C SER A 308 7.68 -21.14 1.52
N ASN A 309 8.19 -20.56 2.61
CA ASN A 309 7.60 -20.77 3.93
C ASN A 309 6.15 -20.27 3.97
N TYR A 310 5.43 -20.71 4.99
CA TYR A 310 3.98 -20.55 5.12
C TYR A 310 3.56 -20.38 6.59
N GLY A 311 2.26 -20.24 6.85
CA GLY A 311 1.71 -20.20 8.20
C GLY A 311 1.22 -18.82 8.65
N PRO A 312 0.87 -18.68 9.93
CA PRO A 312 0.02 -17.60 10.43
C PRO A 312 0.68 -16.23 10.46
N THR A 313 2.01 -16.15 10.40
CA THR A 313 2.74 -14.89 10.38
C THR A 313 2.85 -14.30 8.97
N LEU A 314 2.44 -15.03 7.93
CA LEU A 314 2.55 -14.58 6.54
C LEU A 314 1.35 -13.71 6.16
N ASP A 315 1.58 -12.43 5.85
CA ASP A 315 0.53 -11.46 5.55
C ASP A 315 -0.01 -11.60 4.14
N LEU A 316 0.90 -11.73 3.16
CA LEU A 316 0.58 -11.80 1.75
C LEU A 316 1.74 -12.39 0.91
N PHE A 317 1.43 -12.73 -0.33
CA PHE A 317 2.39 -13.16 -1.35
C PHE A 317 2.71 -12.03 -2.32
N ALA A 318 3.94 -12.02 -2.84
CA ALA A 318 4.35 -11.12 -3.92
C ALA A 318 5.25 -11.86 -4.92
N PRO A 319 5.40 -11.33 -6.15
CA PRO A 319 6.25 -11.94 -7.17
C PRO A 319 7.66 -12.24 -6.68
N GLY A 320 8.04 -13.52 -6.61
CA GLY A 320 9.34 -13.94 -6.08
C GLY A 320 10.04 -15.02 -6.90
N THR A 321 9.44 -15.51 -7.97
CA THR A 321 10.01 -16.58 -8.83
C THR A 321 10.50 -16.03 -10.16
N ASN A 322 11.76 -16.32 -10.49
CA ASN A 322 12.45 -15.85 -11.70
C ASN A 322 12.27 -14.34 -11.92
N VAL A 323 12.55 -13.57 -10.87
CA VAL A 323 12.45 -12.11 -10.91
C VAL A 323 13.73 -11.56 -11.53
N VAL A 324 13.59 -10.82 -12.64
CA VAL A 324 14.68 -10.09 -13.29
C VAL A 324 14.86 -8.75 -12.60
N SER A 325 16.10 -8.43 -12.20
CA SER A 325 16.46 -7.15 -11.57
C SER A 325 17.92 -6.78 -11.86
N ALA A 326 18.40 -5.72 -11.22
CA ALA A 326 19.78 -5.24 -11.23
C ALA A 326 20.80 -6.32 -10.81
N GLY A 327 21.93 -6.38 -11.51
CA GLY A 327 23.05 -7.28 -11.26
C GLY A 327 24.36 -6.52 -10.99
N ILE A 328 25.41 -7.22 -10.58
CA ILE A 328 26.68 -6.60 -10.14
C ILE A 328 27.84 -6.75 -11.14
N THR A 329 27.61 -7.33 -12.32
CA THR A 329 28.69 -7.55 -13.31
C THR A 329 28.99 -6.32 -14.17
N GLY A 330 28.24 -5.23 -14.01
CA GLY A 330 28.36 -3.99 -14.78
C GLY A 330 27.24 -3.01 -14.41
N PRO A 331 27.34 -1.74 -14.83
CA PRO A 331 26.37 -0.69 -14.49
C PRO A 331 24.97 -0.89 -15.10
N ASP A 332 24.83 -1.74 -16.12
CA ASP A 332 23.58 -2.11 -16.81
C ASP A 332 23.24 -3.60 -16.65
N ALA A 333 23.99 -4.32 -15.81
CA ALA A 333 23.88 -5.76 -15.68
C ALA A 333 22.53 -6.19 -15.11
N THR A 334 22.04 -7.35 -15.53
CA THR A 334 20.81 -7.94 -14.99
C THR A 334 21.08 -9.26 -14.32
N LYS A 335 20.29 -9.61 -13.32
CA LYS A 335 20.29 -10.91 -12.66
C LYS A 335 18.86 -11.41 -12.47
N THR A 336 18.68 -12.73 -12.64
CA THR A 336 17.41 -13.40 -12.39
C THR A 336 17.55 -14.30 -11.17
N ASP A 337 16.77 -14.04 -10.13
CA ASP A 337 16.79 -14.82 -8.89
C ASP A 337 15.39 -15.28 -8.49
N THR A 338 15.32 -16.23 -7.57
CA THR A 338 14.08 -16.81 -7.03
C THR A 338 14.16 -16.91 -5.51
N GLY A 339 13.13 -16.41 -4.82
CA GLY A 339 12.99 -16.55 -3.38
C GLY A 339 11.98 -15.57 -2.79
N THR A 340 11.61 -15.79 -1.53
CA THR A 340 10.91 -14.78 -0.72
C THR A 340 11.70 -13.47 -0.59
N SER A 341 13.02 -13.52 -0.74
CA SER A 341 13.92 -12.37 -0.88
C SER A 341 13.67 -11.52 -2.12
N MET A 342 13.03 -12.05 -3.16
CA MET A 342 12.62 -11.28 -4.34
C MET A 342 11.16 -10.81 -4.22
N ALA A 343 10.36 -11.50 -3.40
CA ALA A 343 8.98 -11.09 -3.09
C ALA A 343 8.93 -9.90 -2.13
N ALA A 344 9.70 -9.94 -1.03
CA ALA A 344 9.79 -8.87 -0.04
C ALA A 344 10.07 -7.47 -0.63
N PRO A 345 11.04 -7.27 -1.54
CA PRO A 345 11.33 -5.95 -2.10
C PRO A 345 10.22 -5.40 -2.99
N HIS A 346 9.37 -6.23 -3.61
CA HIS A 346 8.16 -5.73 -4.27
C HIS A 346 7.25 -5.03 -3.26
N VAL A 347 7.06 -5.62 -2.08
CA VAL A 347 6.19 -5.08 -1.02
C VAL A 347 6.83 -3.89 -0.32
N ALA A 348 8.15 -3.90 -0.12
CA ALA A 348 8.87 -2.72 0.36
C ALA A 348 8.74 -1.54 -0.63
N GLY A 349 8.78 -1.82 -1.93
CA GLY A 349 8.48 -0.85 -2.97
C GLY A 349 7.02 -0.36 -2.93
N ILE A 350 6.04 -1.24 -2.75
CA ILE A 350 4.63 -0.83 -2.56
C ILE A 350 4.47 0.07 -1.33
N ALA A 351 5.12 -0.27 -0.22
CA ALA A 351 5.11 0.53 0.99
C ALA A 351 5.67 1.94 0.75
N ALA A 352 6.82 2.04 0.07
CA ALA A 352 7.42 3.33 -0.28
C ALA A 352 6.56 4.13 -1.26
N TYR A 353 5.95 3.46 -2.24
CA TYR A 353 5.00 4.05 -3.18
C TYR A 353 3.81 4.68 -2.45
N LEU A 354 3.22 3.96 -1.49
CA LEU A 354 2.07 4.44 -0.73
C LEU A 354 2.44 5.62 0.17
N LEU A 355 3.63 5.60 0.78
CA LEU A 355 4.11 6.71 1.61
C LEU A 355 4.32 7.99 0.80
N SER A 356 4.79 7.90 -0.46
CA SER A 356 4.95 9.08 -1.31
C SER A 356 3.60 9.60 -1.82
N LEU A 357 2.68 8.70 -2.19
CA LEU A 357 1.41 9.08 -2.81
C LEU A 357 0.34 9.53 -1.79
N GLU A 358 0.24 8.80 -0.67
CA GLU A 358 -0.81 8.98 0.34
C GLU A 358 -0.32 9.74 1.57
N GLY A 359 1.00 9.97 1.69
CA GLY A 359 1.63 10.68 2.82
C GLY A 359 2.10 9.75 3.95
N PRO A 360 2.71 10.31 5.00
CA PRO A 360 3.25 9.55 6.12
C PRO A 360 2.16 8.74 6.86
N ARG A 361 2.50 7.51 7.24
CA ARG A 361 1.64 6.58 7.99
C ARG A 361 2.45 5.91 9.09
N THR A 362 1.79 5.51 10.17
CA THR A 362 2.40 4.59 11.13
C THR A 362 2.60 3.20 10.49
N PRO A 363 3.52 2.37 11.01
CA PRO A 363 3.72 1.02 10.47
C PRO A 363 2.45 0.16 10.44
N ALA A 364 1.62 0.24 11.48
CA ALA A 364 0.36 -0.49 11.55
C ALA A 364 -0.65 -0.02 10.49
N GLU A 365 -0.77 1.30 10.28
CA GLU A 365 -1.65 1.86 9.23
C GLU A 365 -1.15 1.50 7.83
N LEU A 366 0.17 1.50 7.60
CA LEU A 366 0.74 1.12 6.31
C LEU A 366 0.57 -0.38 6.02
N SER A 367 0.82 -1.24 7.01
CA SER A 367 0.57 -2.68 6.89
C SER A 367 -0.90 -2.96 6.57
N ALA A 368 -1.83 -2.39 7.35
CA ALA A 368 -3.25 -2.53 7.10
C ALA A 368 -3.65 -2.00 5.71
N ARG A 369 -3.06 -0.89 5.25
CA ARG A 369 -3.31 -0.34 3.91
C ARG A 369 -2.88 -1.31 2.81
N ILE A 370 -1.70 -1.92 2.93
CA ILE A 370 -1.17 -2.89 1.96
C ILE A 370 -2.04 -4.14 1.92
N VAL A 371 -2.40 -4.70 3.09
CA VAL A 371 -3.28 -5.87 3.19
C VAL A 371 -4.66 -5.58 2.60
N ASN A 372 -5.22 -4.39 2.83
CA ASN A 372 -6.52 -3.99 2.28
C ASN A 372 -6.50 -3.79 0.75
N LEU A 373 -5.34 -3.51 0.16
CA LEU A 373 -5.18 -3.44 -1.29
C LEU A 373 -5.03 -4.82 -1.93
N ALA A 374 -4.48 -5.77 -1.18
CA ALA A 374 -4.20 -7.11 -1.68
C ALA A 374 -5.47 -7.81 -2.18
N VAL A 375 -5.30 -8.68 -3.19
CA VAL A 375 -6.39 -9.45 -3.78
C VAL A 375 -6.28 -10.92 -3.41
N PRO A 376 -7.40 -11.65 -3.33
CA PRO A 376 -7.36 -13.10 -3.20
C PRO A 376 -6.54 -13.74 -4.34
N GLY A 377 -5.62 -14.64 -4.00
CA GLY A 377 -4.90 -15.44 -4.99
C GLY A 377 -5.72 -16.64 -5.46
N VAL A 378 -5.15 -17.37 -6.43
CA VAL A 378 -5.75 -18.57 -7.03
C VAL A 378 -5.10 -19.87 -6.53
N PHE A 379 -4.55 -19.83 -5.31
CA PHE A 379 -3.79 -20.95 -4.76
C PHE A 379 -4.69 -22.15 -4.50
N ASN A 380 -4.22 -23.34 -4.90
CA ASN A 380 -4.82 -24.60 -4.53
C ASN A 380 -3.96 -25.27 -3.46
N GLY A 381 -4.58 -25.72 -2.36
CA GLY A 381 -3.88 -26.51 -1.34
C GLY A 381 -2.83 -25.74 -0.53
N LEU A 382 -3.10 -24.47 -0.20
CA LEU A 382 -2.26 -23.70 0.73
C LEU A 382 -2.05 -24.47 2.03
N SER A 383 -0.84 -24.37 2.58
CA SER A 383 -0.56 -24.88 3.91
C SER A 383 -1.51 -24.25 4.94
N PRO A 384 -1.91 -24.99 6.00
CA PRO A 384 -2.85 -24.50 7.00
C PRO A 384 -2.45 -23.13 7.58
N ASN A 385 -3.46 -22.30 7.87
CA ASN A 385 -3.30 -20.96 8.48
C ASN A 385 -2.42 -20.00 7.67
N THR A 386 -2.29 -20.21 6.37
CA THR A 386 -1.58 -19.28 5.47
C THR A 386 -2.59 -18.37 4.79
N THR A 387 -2.28 -17.07 4.73
CA THR A 387 -3.06 -16.09 3.97
C THR A 387 -3.27 -16.52 2.51
N ASN A 388 -4.33 -16.00 1.88
CA ASN A 388 -4.58 -16.14 0.45
C ASN A 388 -4.50 -14.77 -0.25
N LEU A 389 -3.65 -13.88 0.22
CA LEU A 389 -3.57 -12.51 -0.31
C LEU A 389 -2.36 -12.34 -1.21
N VAL A 390 -2.52 -11.62 -2.32
CA VAL A 390 -1.46 -11.22 -3.23
C VAL A 390 -1.34 -9.71 -3.25
N ALA A 391 -0.13 -9.18 -3.03
CA ALA A 391 0.17 -7.76 -3.02
C ALA A 391 -0.35 -7.04 -4.27
N GLN A 392 -0.86 -5.82 -4.07
CA GLN A 392 -1.31 -4.92 -5.13
C GLN A 392 -0.96 -3.47 -4.82
N LEU A 393 -0.80 -2.68 -5.87
CA LEU A 393 -0.81 -1.23 -5.84
C LEU A 393 -2.26 -0.70 -5.86
N PRO A 394 -2.49 0.54 -5.42
CA PRO A 394 -3.78 1.19 -5.57
C PRO A 394 -4.12 1.33 -7.06
N ALA A 395 -5.37 1.02 -7.40
CA ALA A 395 -5.93 1.16 -8.74
C ALA A 395 -6.20 2.62 -9.12
#